data_AF-A0A9W8W3F3-F1
#
_entry.id   AF-A0A9W8W3F3-F1
#
_cell.length_a   1.000
_cell.length_b   1.000
_cell.length_c   1.000
_cell.angle_alpha   90.00
_cell.angle_beta   90.00
_cell.angle_gamma   90.00
#
_symmetry.space_group_name_H-M   'P 1'
#
loop_
_entity.id
_entity.type
_entity.pdbx_description
1 polymer ?
#
loop_
_entity_poly.entity_id
_entity_poly.type
_entity_poly.pdbx_seq_one_letter_code
_entity_poly.pdbx_strand_id
1 'polypeptide(L)'
;MFAHVSLTRDLRATRDMAPQEVWANLQPDPEIGAWEERRASLKQGRSRIQGLEAEAEIRQLIAKIRAKTARGEKEEEYADPEVDLAILERARLAGIWCNQPSDWSEEELAQRRVEAIDLMVALCDKRETIRRDRIRARRQIEPAIKQESPEPEPFPLLLNPNQCPDCVGDMRLLHEERTFEFLPSNSP
;
A
#
# COMPACT_ATOMS: atom_id res chain seq x y z
N MET A 1 6.04 24.05 24.95
CA MET A 1 5.16 22.89 25.13
C MET A 1 5.12 22.13 23.81
N PHE A 2 5.91 21.08 23.66
CA PHE A 2 5.85 20.22 22.48
C PHE A 2 4.79 19.16 22.74
N ALA A 3 3.69 19.19 21.97
CA ALA A 3 2.73 18.10 21.94
C ALA A 3 3.45 16.82 21.50
N HIS A 4 3.13 15.70 22.14
CA HIS A 4 3.68 14.38 21.86
C HIS A 4 3.32 13.97 20.43
N VAL A 5 4.18 14.28 19.45
CA VAL A 5 4.03 13.80 18.07
C VAL A 5 4.47 12.34 18.08
N SER A 6 3.53 11.42 17.89
CA SER A 6 3.84 10.01 17.66
C SER A 6 4.73 9.91 16.42
N LEU A 7 5.99 9.48 16.61
CA LEU A 7 7.02 9.37 15.58
C LEU A 7 6.59 8.52 14.36
N THR A 8 5.55 7.70 14.52
CA THR A 8 4.99 6.78 13.54
C THR A 8 3.83 7.35 12.73
N ARG A 9 3.43 8.61 12.94
CA ARG A 9 2.28 9.20 12.25
C ARG A 9 2.75 9.85 10.94
N ASP A 10 2.47 9.20 9.81
CA ASP A 10 2.72 9.79 8.49
C ASP A 10 1.93 11.10 8.34
N LEU A 11 2.63 12.20 8.10
CA LEU A 11 2.03 13.54 7.95
C LEU A 11 1.17 13.66 6.68
N ARG A 12 1.33 12.74 5.72
CA ARG A 12 0.52 12.68 4.50
C ARG A 12 -0.74 11.84 4.67
N ALA A 13 -0.82 11.01 5.71
CA ALA A 13 -2.01 10.25 6.05
C ALA A 13 -2.97 11.13 6.87
N THR A 14 -4.03 11.62 6.23
CA THR A 14 -5.17 12.17 6.98
C THR A 14 -5.76 11.07 7.87
N ARG A 15 -6.22 11.45 9.07
CA ARG A 15 -6.65 10.52 10.14
C ARG A 15 -7.60 9.42 9.65
N ASP A 16 -8.41 9.70 8.63
CA ASP A 16 -9.28 8.76 7.96
C ASP A 16 -8.97 8.77 6.46
N MET A 17 -8.38 7.67 5.97
CA MET A 17 -8.11 7.45 4.53
C MET A 17 -9.23 6.63 3.86
N ALA A 18 -10.12 6.04 4.66
CA ALA A 18 -11.25 5.27 4.16
C ALA A 18 -12.43 6.22 3.81
N PRO A 19 -13.08 6.04 2.66
CA PRO A 19 -14.27 6.81 2.27
C PRO A 19 -15.39 6.73 3.31
N GLN A 20 -16.21 7.79 3.40
CA GLN A 20 -17.26 7.90 4.41
C GLN A 20 -18.29 6.76 4.30
N GLU A 21 -18.52 6.24 3.08
CA GLU A 21 -19.41 5.11 2.84
C GLU A 21 -18.90 3.83 3.51
N VAL A 22 -17.58 3.64 3.59
CA VAL A 22 -16.97 2.48 4.25
C VAL A 22 -17.22 2.52 5.75
N TRP A 23 -17.04 3.70 6.37
CA TRP A 23 -17.35 3.91 7.78
C TRP A 23 -18.84 3.78 8.10
N ALA A 24 -19.71 4.29 7.22
CA ALA A 24 -21.16 4.21 7.40
C ALA A 24 -21.71 2.77 7.34
N ASN A 25 -21.03 1.89 6.59
CA ASN A 25 -21.39 0.49 6.46
C ASN A 25 -20.78 -0.41 7.54
N LEU A 26 -19.83 0.10 8.33
CA LEU A 26 -19.22 -0.65 9.42
C LEU A 26 -20.24 -0.78 10.56
N GLN A 27 -20.68 -2.00 10.83
CA GLN A 27 -21.61 -2.23 11.93
C GLN A 27 -20.93 -1.92 13.28
N PRO A 28 -21.57 -1.13 14.15
CA PRO A 28 -21.06 -0.89 15.50
C PRO A 28 -20.89 -2.22 16.25
N ASP A 29 -19.83 -2.36 17.03
CA ASP A 29 -19.67 -3.51 17.92
C ASP A 29 -20.88 -3.56 18.89
N PRO A 30 -21.63 -4.67 18.92
CA PRO A 30 -22.89 -4.74 19.67
C PRO A 30 -22.69 -4.56 21.18
N GLU A 31 -21.52 -4.90 21.74
CA GLU A 31 -21.24 -4.66 23.16
C GLU A 31 -20.90 -3.19 23.44
N ILE A 32 -20.22 -2.51 22.51
CA ILE A 32 -19.94 -1.08 22.63
C ILE A 32 -21.26 -0.30 22.60
N GLY A 33 -22.15 -0.61 21.65
CA GLY A 33 -23.48 0.00 21.57
C GLY A 33 -24.29 -0.18 22.86
N ALA A 34 -24.33 -1.41 23.40
CA ALA A 34 -25.03 -1.68 24.66
C ALA A 34 -24.46 -0.90 25.85
N TRP A 35 -23.13 -0.73 25.94
CA TRP A 35 -22.50 0.08 26.99
C TRP A 35 -22.77 1.58 26.83
N GLU A 36 -22.86 2.07 25.60
CA GLU A 36 -23.20 3.46 25.31
C GLU A 36 -24.65 3.77 25.68
N GLU A 37 -25.59 2.89 25.36
CA GLU A 37 -27.00 3.00 25.76
C GLU A 37 -27.16 2.96 27.28
N ARG A 38 -26.45 2.03 27.95
CA ARG A 38 -26.44 1.94 29.41
C ARG A 38 -25.88 3.22 30.04
N ARG A 39 -24.77 3.74 29.51
CA ARG A 39 -24.19 5.01 29.94
C ARG A 39 -25.16 6.18 29.73
N ALA A 40 -25.84 6.25 28.59
CA ALA A 40 -26.80 7.31 28.29
C ALA A 40 -28.00 7.27 29.26
N SER A 41 -28.49 6.07 29.56
CA SER A 41 -29.59 5.83 30.51
C SER A 41 -29.21 6.27 31.93
N LEU A 42 -28.01 5.92 32.41
CA LEU A 42 -27.52 6.33 33.74
C LEU A 42 -27.25 7.83 33.83
N LYS A 43 -26.84 8.45 32.72
CA LYS A 43 -26.58 9.89 32.64
C LYS A 43 -27.86 10.71 32.64
N GLN A 44 -28.99 10.15 32.21
CA GLN A 44 -30.30 10.82 32.14
C GLN A 44 -30.23 12.22 31.49
N GLY A 45 -29.38 12.37 30.47
CA GLY A 45 -29.15 13.66 29.79
C GLY A 45 -28.29 14.69 30.54
N ARG A 46 -27.80 14.41 31.76
CA ARG A 46 -27.00 15.36 32.54
C ARG A 46 -25.55 15.46 32.05
N SER A 47 -25.06 16.65 31.73
CA SER A 47 -23.67 16.84 31.26
C SER A 47 -22.61 16.53 32.32
N ARG A 48 -22.90 16.78 33.61
CA ARG A 48 -22.01 16.51 34.75
C ARG A 48 -22.44 15.24 35.47
N ILE A 49 -21.50 14.32 35.67
CA ILE A 49 -21.73 13.02 36.32
C ILE A 49 -21.33 12.97 37.80
N GLN A 50 -20.67 14.02 38.28
CA GLN A 50 -20.15 14.10 39.65
C GLN A 50 -21.29 14.27 40.65
N GLY A 51 -21.35 13.41 41.67
CA GLY A 51 -22.42 13.38 42.67
C GLY A 51 -23.64 12.55 42.27
N LEU A 52 -23.57 11.77 41.17
CA LEU A 52 -24.57 10.75 40.85
C LEU A 52 -24.21 9.44 41.55
N GLU A 53 -25.20 8.72 42.05
CA GLU A 53 -24.99 7.38 42.62
C GLU A 53 -24.35 6.42 41.59
N ALA A 54 -24.71 6.58 40.31
CA ALA A 54 -24.16 5.80 39.20
C ALA A 54 -22.82 6.33 38.64
N GLU A 55 -22.17 7.31 39.28
CA GLU A 55 -20.94 7.93 38.78
C GLU A 55 -19.82 6.91 38.54
N ALA A 56 -19.65 5.95 39.46
CA ALA A 56 -18.64 4.89 39.35
C ALA A 56 -18.93 3.97 38.15
N GLU A 57 -20.18 3.56 37.95
CA GLU A 57 -20.60 2.71 36.83
C GLU A 57 -20.40 3.43 35.50
N ILE A 58 -20.75 4.72 35.41
CA ILE A 58 -20.50 5.54 34.22
C ILE A 58 -19.02 5.62 33.89
N ARG A 59 -18.14 5.81 34.89
CA ARG A 59 -16.68 5.83 34.67
C ARG A 59 -16.15 4.48 34.19
N GLN A 60 -16.63 3.39 34.78
CA GLN A 60 -16.26 2.04 34.36
C GLN A 60 -16.69 1.76 32.92
N LEU A 61 -17.91 2.13 32.53
CA LEU A 61 -18.38 1.99 31.15
C LEU A 61 -17.54 2.82 30.16
N ILE A 62 -17.18 4.06 30.52
CA ILE A 62 -16.28 4.88 29.68
C ILE A 62 -14.91 4.20 29.51
N ALA A 63 -14.36 3.63 30.58
CA ALA A 63 -13.08 2.91 30.52
C ALA A 63 -13.18 1.64 29.65
N LYS A 64 -14.27 0.87 29.78
CA LYS A 64 -14.54 -0.33 28.96
C LYS A 64 -14.68 0.01 27.48
N ILE A 65 -15.47 1.04 27.14
CA ILE A 65 -15.64 1.53 25.77
C ILE A 65 -14.26 1.90 25.20
N ARG A 66 -13.49 2.74 25.89
CA ARG A 66 -12.15 3.16 25.45
C ARG A 66 -11.20 1.99 25.24
N ALA A 67 -11.18 1.04 26.18
CA ALA A 67 -10.30 -0.13 26.08
C ALA A 67 -10.70 -1.03 24.92
N LYS A 68 -12.01 -1.19 24.66
CA LYS A 68 -12.50 -2.02 23.55
C LYS A 68 -12.31 -1.35 22.20
N THR A 69 -12.54 -0.04 22.08
CA THR A 69 -12.25 0.70 20.84
C THR A 69 -10.76 0.69 20.52
N ALA A 70 -9.88 0.76 21.53
CA ALA A 70 -8.43 0.66 21.34
C ALA A 70 -7.97 -0.76 20.96
N ARG A 71 -8.70 -1.80 21.39
CA ARG A 71 -8.46 -3.20 20.98
C ARG A 71 -9.11 -3.57 19.65
N GLY A 72 -10.06 -2.77 19.17
CA GLY A 72 -10.71 -2.90 17.87
C GLY A 72 -9.76 -2.61 16.70
N GLU A 73 -8.64 -1.94 16.97
CA GLU A 73 -7.39 -2.12 16.24
C GLU A 73 -6.92 -3.55 16.52
N LYS A 74 -7.56 -4.54 15.87
CA LYS A 74 -6.85 -5.80 15.64
C LYS A 74 -5.61 -5.39 14.88
N GLU A 75 -4.47 -5.50 15.55
CA GLU A 75 -3.18 -5.58 14.90
C GLU A 75 -3.30 -6.80 14.00
N GLU A 76 -3.80 -6.60 12.77
CA GLU A 76 -3.71 -7.61 11.74
C GLU A 76 -2.22 -7.92 11.70
N GLU A 77 -1.88 -9.18 12.01
CA GLU A 77 -0.50 -9.63 11.93
C GLU A 77 -0.07 -9.33 10.50
N TYR A 78 0.78 -8.31 10.36
CA TYR A 78 1.21 -7.82 9.08
C TYR A 78 2.00 -8.96 8.43
N ALA A 79 1.34 -9.67 7.53
CA ALA A 79 1.98 -10.66 6.69
C ALA A 79 2.59 -9.92 5.51
N ASP A 80 3.91 -9.95 5.42
CA ASP A 80 4.60 -9.45 4.23
C ASP A 80 4.04 -10.18 3.00
N PRO A 81 3.60 -9.46 1.95
CA PRO A 81 3.08 -10.09 0.76
C PRO A 81 4.18 -10.90 0.07
N GLU A 82 3.83 -12.09 -0.40
CA GLU A 82 4.75 -12.90 -1.21
C GLU A 82 4.99 -12.18 -2.56
N VAL A 83 6.19 -11.66 -2.75
CA VAL A 83 6.58 -10.96 -3.98
C VAL A 83 7.14 -11.98 -4.97
N ASP A 84 6.35 -12.32 -5.98
CA ASP A 84 6.80 -13.14 -7.11
C ASP A 84 7.70 -12.31 -8.04
N LEU A 85 9.00 -12.58 -7.98
CA LEU A 85 10.02 -11.92 -8.80
C LEU A 85 10.39 -12.82 -9.98
N ALA A 86 9.90 -12.47 -11.17
CA ALA A 86 10.17 -13.22 -12.40
C ALA A 86 11.65 -13.19 -12.82
N ILE A 87 12.45 -12.26 -12.31
CA ILE A 87 13.90 -12.18 -12.57
C ILE A 87 14.66 -12.84 -11.43
N LEU A 88 15.32 -13.96 -11.74
CA LEU A 88 16.08 -14.76 -10.78
C LEU A 88 17.16 -13.97 -10.07
N GLU A 89 17.85 -13.04 -10.76
CA GLU A 89 18.88 -12.21 -10.15
C GLU A 89 18.30 -11.31 -9.05
N ARG A 90 17.08 -10.82 -9.23
CA ARG A 90 16.39 -9.98 -8.25
C ARG A 90 15.92 -10.80 -7.06
N ALA A 91 15.38 -12.00 -7.31
CA ALA A 91 15.03 -12.94 -6.25
C ALA A 91 16.25 -13.30 -5.39
N ARG A 92 17.41 -13.54 -6.04
CA ARG A 92 18.66 -13.81 -5.34
C ARG A 92 19.14 -12.63 -4.50
N LEU A 93 19.07 -11.42 -5.06
CA LEU A 93 19.40 -10.17 -4.36
C LEU A 93 18.55 -9.95 -3.10
N ALA A 94 17.24 -10.19 -3.20
CA ALA A 94 16.35 -10.13 -2.05
C ALA A 94 16.76 -11.10 -0.94
N GLY A 95 17.19 -12.32 -1.31
CA GLY A 95 17.75 -13.28 -0.35
C GLY A 95 18.99 -12.77 0.39
N ILE A 96 19.86 -11.98 -0.28
CA ILE A 96 21.07 -11.43 0.34
C ILE A 96 20.76 -10.24 1.25
N TRP A 97 19.85 -9.35 0.84
CA TRP A 97 19.57 -8.10 1.56
C TRP A 97 18.49 -8.21 2.63
N CYS A 98 17.44 -8.99 2.38
CA CYS A 98 16.26 -9.07 3.25
C CYS A 98 16.32 -10.28 4.17
N ASN A 99 16.86 -11.40 3.69
CA ASN A 99 16.88 -12.68 4.43
C ASN A 99 18.29 -13.03 4.93
N GLN A 100 18.98 -12.05 5.52
CA GLN A 100 20.36 -12.22 5.99
C GLN A 100 20.40 -13.09 7.28
N PRO A 101 21.13 -14.22 7.29
CA PRO A 101 21.45 -14.96 8.51
C PRO A 101 22.25 -14.11 9.50
N SER A 102 22.02 -14.33 10.79
CA SER A 102 22.61 -13.54 11.88
C SER A 102 24.11 -13.82 12.14
N ASP A 103 24.65 -14.90 11.59
CA ASP A 103 25.92 -15.51 12.02
C ASP A 103 26.96 -15.64 10.91
N TRP A 104 26.97 -14.73 9.94
CA TRP A 104 28.01 -14.72 8.89
C TRP A 104 29.40 -14.39 9.42
N SER A 105 30.38 -15.14 8.92
CA SER A 105 31.78 -14.75 9.01
C SER A 105 32.08 -13.53 8.12
N GLU A 106 33.18 -12.82 8.40
CA GLU A 106 33.60 -11.66 7.59
C GLU A 106 33.87 -12.03 6.13
N GLU A 107 34.41 -13.23 5.90
CA GLU A 107 34.72 -13.76 4.57
C GLU A 107 33.45 -14.04 3.76
N GLU A 108 32.45 -14.68 4.38
CA GLU A 108 31.14 -14.92 3.76
C GLU A 108 30.43 -13.60 3.46
N LEU A 109 30.48 -12.65 4.39
CA LEU A 109 29.88 -11.33 4.20
C LEU A 109 30.54 -10.57 3.04
N ALA A 110 31.87 -10.65 2.91
CA ALA A 110 32.58 -10.10 1.77
C ALA A 110 32.14 -10.77 0.46
N GLN A 111 32.06 -12.10 0.42
CA GLN A 111 31.64 -12.85 -0.76
C GLN A 111 30.21 -12.51 -1.18
N ARG A 112 29.27 -12.40 -0.22
CA ARG A 112 27.88 -12.03 -0.49
C ARG A 112 27.73 -10.60 -1.00
N ARG A 113 28.60 -9.67 -0.57
CA ARG A 113 28.65 -8.32 -1.11
C ARG A 113 29.13 -8.29 -2.56
N VAL A 114 30.17 -9.07 -2.90
CA VAL A 114 30.61 -9.21 -4.30
C VAL A 114 29.49 -9.80 -5.15
N GLU A 115 28.86 -10.89 -4.69
CA GLU A 115 27.71 -11.50 -5.36
C GLU A 115 26.57 -10.51 -5.57
N ALA A 116 26.24 -9.70 -4.55
CA ALA A 116 25.20 -8.68 -4.68
C ALA A 116 25.56 -7.61 -5.72
N ILE A 117 26.82 -7.18 -5.81
CA ILE A 117 27.27 -6.24 -6.83
C ILE A 117 27.15 -6.85 -8.22
N ASP A 118 27.62 -8.08 -8.41
CA ASP A 118 27.53 -8.78 -9.70
C ASP A 118 26.06 -8.95 -10.14
N LEU A 119 25.18 -9.29 -9.20
CA LEU A 119 23.73 -9.37 -9.47
C LEU A 119 23.14 -8.00 -9.80
N MET A 120 23.53 -6.92 -9.11
CA MET A 120 23.08 -5.57 -9.43
C MET A 120 23.52 -5.16 -10.84
N VAL A 121 24.76 -5.47 -11.24
CA VAL A 121 25.26 -5.23 -12.59
C VAL A 121 24.49 -6.05 -13.61
N ALA A 122 24.26 -7.35 -13.34
CA ALA A 122 23.49 -8.22 -14.23
C ALA A 122 22.02 -7.79 -14.37
N LEU A 123 21.46 -7.13 -13.36
CA LEU A 123 20.10 -6.57 -13.38
C LEU A 123 19.98 -5.31 -14.22
N CYS A 124 21.03 -4.51 -14.40
CA CYS A 124 20.97 -3.28 -15.19
C CYS A 124 20.46 -3.52 -16.62
N ASP A 125 20.71 -4.70 -17.19
CA ASP A 125 20.28 -5.09 -18.53
C ASP A 125 18.95 -5.86 -18.58
N LYS A 126 18.34 -6.13 -17.41
CA LYS A 126 17.15 -6.97 -17.26
C LYS A 126 15.99 -6.15 -16.68
N ARG A 127 14.79 -6.31 -17.25
CA ARG A 127 13.58 -5.57 -16.83
C ARG A 127 12.49 -6.57 -16.45
N GLU A 128 11.86 -6.39 -15.29
CA GLU A 128 10.76 -7.27 -14.87
C GLU A 128 9.56 -7.07 -15.80
N THR A 129 9.34 -8.04 -16.66
CA THR A 129 8.37 -7.95 -17.74
C THR A 129 6.96 -8.35 -17.32
N ILE A 130 6.69 -8.56 -16.02
CA ILE A 130 5.34 -8.90 -15.52
C ILE A 130 4.28 -7.89 -15.99
N ARG A 131 4.67 -6.62 -16.22
CA ARG A 131 3.78 -5.62 -16.83
C ARG A 131 3.44 -5.94 -18.30
N ARG A 132 4.35 -6.55 -19.08
CA ARG A 132 4.11 -7.01 -20.45
C ARG A 132 3.06 -8.11 -20.51
N ASP A 133 3.01 -9.00 -19.53
CA ASP A 133 1.99 -10.06 -19.49
C ASP A 133 0.60 -9.50 -19.17
N ARG A 134 0.50 -8.51 -18.26
CA ARG A 134 -0.76 -7.77 -18.05
C ARG A 134 -1.20 -6.99 -19.28
N ILE A 135 -0.26 -6.35 -20.00
CA ILE A 135 -0.56 -5.62 -21.25
C ILE A 135 -0.98 -6.59 -22.38
N ARG A 136 -0.31 -7.75 -22.52
CA ARG A 136 -0.70 -8.80 -23.47
C ARG A 136 -2.08 -9.37 -23.16
N ALA A 137 -2.36 -9.66 -21.88
CA ALA A 137 -3.67 -10.15 -21.46
C ALA A 137 -4.78 -9.13 -21.80
N ARG A 138 -4.50 -7.83 -21.64
CA ARG A 138 -5.45 -6.77 -22.02
C ARG A 138 -5.67 -6.66 -23.53
N ARG A 139 -4.62 -6.87 -24.34
CA ARG A 139 -4.69 -6.84 -25.82
C ARG A 139 -5.46 -7.99 -26.45
N GLN A 140 -5.56 -9.13 -25.78
CA GLN A 140 -6.29 -10.28 -26.34
C GLN A 140 -7.81 -10.07 -26.42
N ILE A 141 -8.35 -8.94 -25.93
CA ILE A 141 -9.80 -8.65 -25.90
C ILE A 141 -10.25 -7.74 -27.06
N GLU A 142 -9.36 -7.16 -27.87
CA GLU A 142 -9.78 -6.32 -29.01
C GLU A 142 -9.73 -7.08 -30.34
N PRO A 143 -10.84 -7.15 -31.12
CA PRO A 143 -10.78 -7.70 -32.47
C PRO A 143 -9.98 -6.78 -33.39
N ALA A 144 -9.09 -7.38 -34.18
CA ALA A 144 -8.20 -6.68 -35.09
C ALA A 144 -8.96 -5.93 -36.20
N ILE A 145 -9.05 -4.61 -36.07
CA ILE A 145 -9.36 -3.71 -37.20
C ILE A 145 -8.02 -3.22 -37.74
N LYS A 146 -7.70 -3.57 -39.00
CA LYS A 146 -6.56 -3.02 -39.72
C LYS A 146 -6.82 -1.52 -39.93
N GLN A 147 -6.03 -0.66 -39.29
CA GLN A 147 -5.94 0.75 -39.65
C GLN A 147 -4.60 1.02 -40.33
N GLU A 148 -4.64 1.74 -41.45
CA GLU A 148 -3.46 2.26 -42.14
C GLU A 148 -2.72 3.25 -41.24
N SER A 149 -1.39 3.22 -41.31
CA SER A 149 -0.50 4.08 -40.53
C SER A 149 -0.65 5.55 -40.95
N PRO A 150 -1.07 6.46 -40.07
CA PRO A 150 -0.95 7.89 -40.34
C PRO A 150 0.52 8.29 -40.41
N GLU A 151 0.82 9.32 -41.19
CA GLU A 151 2.13 9.96 -41.29
C GLU A 151 2.62 10.39 -39.89
N PRO A 152 3.91 10.18 -39.53
CA PRO A 152 4.38 10.46 -38.19
C PRO A 152 4.35 11.97 -37.93
N GLU A 153 3.44 12.41 -37.06
CA GLU A 153 3.46 13.77 -36.54
C GLU A 153 4.81 14.05 -35.84
N PRO A 154 5.31 15.30 -35.92
CA PRO A 154 6.53 15.71 -35.24
C PRO A 154 6.49 15.31 -33.76
N PHE A 155 7.53 14.61 -33.31
CA PHE A 155 7.64 14.06 -31.96
C PHE A 155 7.23 15.11 -30.92
N PRO A 156 6.12 14.91 -30.17
CA PRO A 156 5.75 15.87 -29.15
C PRO A 156 6.87 15.89 -28.10
N LEU A 157 7.50 17.06 -27.94
CA LEU A 157 8.56 17.29 -26.95
C LEU A 157 8.07 17.11 -25.50
N LEU A 158 6.77 16.87 -25.33
CA LEU A 158 6.10 16.64 -24.07
C LEU A 158 5.55 15.21 -24.06
N LEU A 159 6.16 14.36 -23.24
CA LEU A 159 5.65 13.04 -22.92
C LEU A 159 4.30 13.18 -22.19
N ASN A 160 3.35 12.29 -22.45
CA ASN A 160 2.16 12.18 -21.62
C ASN A 160 2.61 11.87 -20.17
N PRO A 161 2.01 12.49 -19.12
CA PRO A 161 2.36 12.20 -17.72
C PRO A 161 2.23 10.71 -17.35
N ASN A 162 1.41 9.96 -18.09
CA ASN A 162 1.20 8.53 -17.93
C ASN A 162 2.12 7.69 -18.84
N GLN A 163 3.08 8.26 -19.55
CA GLN A 163 4.06 7.51 -20.33
C GLN A 163 5.38 7.37 -19.55
N CYS A 164 6.01 6.20 -19.66
CA CYS A 164 7.33 5.96 -19.06
C CYS A 164 8.43 6.51 -19.98
N PRO A 165 9.25 7.49 -19.52
CA PRO A 165 10.36 8.01 -20.33
C PRO A 165 11.36 6.91 -20.74
N ASP A 166 11.61 5.96 -19.84
CA ASP A 166 12.53 4.83 -20.07
C ASP A 166 11.99 3.77 -21.04
N CYS A 167 10.68 3.77 -21.31
CA CYS A 167 10.06 2.90 -22.32
C CYS A 167 9.97 3.61 -23.67
N VAL A 168 9.60 4.89 -23.69
CA VAL A 168 9.48 5.67 -24.94
C VAL A 168 10.81 5.72 -25.69
N GLY A 169 11.92 5.88 -24.98
CA GLY A 169 13.27 5.89 -25.57
C GLY A 169 13.84 4.51 -25.93
N ASP A 170 13.19 3.40 -25.54
CA ASP A 170 13.76 2.06 -25.67
C ASP A 170 13.43 1.46 -27.04
N MET A 171 14.37 1.60 -27.98
CA MET A 171 14.25 1.07 -29.35
C MET A 171 14.21 -0.48 -29.42
N ARG A 172 14.46 -1.19 -28.31
CA ARG A 172 14.35 -2.66 -28.24
C ARG A 172 12.89 -3.12 -28.12
N LEU A 173 11.96 -2.21 -27.85
CA LEU A 173 10.53 -2.46 -27.70
C LEU A 173 9.76 -2.12 -28.98
N LEU A 174 8.60 -2.76 -29.17
CA LEU A 174 7.70 -2.39 -30.27
C LEU A 174 7.11 -0.99 -30.03
N HIS A 175 6.79 -0.26 -31.11
CA HIS A 175 6.27 1.12 -31.02
C HIS A 175 5.10 1.26 -30.01
N GLU A 176 4.20 0.29 -30.03
CA GLU A 176 3.02 0.30 -29.15
C GLU A 176 3.37 -0.03 -27.69
N GLU A 177 4.44 -0.80 -27.43
CA GLU A 177 4.98 -1.05 -26.09
C GLU A 177 5.79 0.14 -25.55
N ARG A 178 6.23 1.03 -26.43
CA ARG A 178 6.99 2.25 -26.07
C ARG A 178 6.07 3.40 -25.71
N THR A 179 4.91 3.47 -26.35
CA THR A 179 3.96 4.59 -26.27
C THR A 179 2.77 4.31 -25.34
N PHE A 180 2.75 3.16 -24.66
CA PHE A 180 1.65 2.81 -23.76
C PHE A 180 1.50 3.83 -22.63
N GLU A 181 0.25 4.06 -22.24
CA GLU A 181 -0.11 4.95 -21.13
C GLU A 181 -0.49 4.11 -19.90
N PHE A 182 0.08 4.47 -18.75
CA PHE A 182 -0.37 3.97 -17.45
C PHE A 182 -1.81 4.41 -17.24
N LEU A 183 -2.70 3.47 -16.91
CA LEU A 183 -3.99 3.87 -16.36
C LEU A 183 -3.76 4.53 -15.01
N PRO A 184 -4.32 5.73 -14.76
CA PRO A 184 -4.40 6.22 -13.39
C PRO A 184 -5.18 5.19 -12.55
N SER A 185 -4.76 4.98 -11.30
CA SER A 185 -5.38 4.03 -10.37
C SER A 185 -6.86 4.32 -10.05
N ASN A 186 -7.41 5.40 -10.59
CA ASN A 186 -8.78 5.88 -10.42
C ASN A 186 -9.48 6.05 -11.79
N SER A 187 -9.50 5.00 -12.62
CA SER A 187 -10.45 4.93 -13.73
C SER A 187 -11.55 3.92 -13.36
N PRO A 188 -12.84 4.27 -13.56
CA PRO A 188 -14.00 3.50 -13.11
C PRO A 188 -14.10 2.09 -13.69
#